data_AF-A0A6J8B4U3-F1
#
_entry.id   AF-A0A6J8B4U3-F1
#
_cell.length_a   1.000
_cell.length_b   1.000
_cell.length_c   1.000
_cell.angle_alpha   90.00
_cell.angle_beta   90.00
_cell.angle_gamma   90.00
#
_symmetry.space_group_name_H-M   'P 1'
#
loop_
_entity.id
_entity.type
_entity.pdbx_description
1 polymer ?
#
loop_
_entity_poly.entity_id
_entity_poly.type
_entity_poly.pdbx_seq_one_letter_code
_entity_poly.pdbx_strand_id
1 'polypeptide(L)'
;MPTIESEKNETEEEEMDHEPAESDKSSDEESESGSVDDDEISDLDEEECDQRRTHCLDEMADLERQFSDIKEQLYKERMSQIEQKLIEMKAGKAIEYLNPLAELQENMRINIEVAGILREYMIQNIQRKVESEEIGSKQNMESEKALLYDSIKADLEDKIRRLEEDRHNIDISSDLWHESHISKKNKKKNDSFSTDRRKKPVTITGPYIVYLLRDVDIIEDWTEIKKALKHSQKRKLECEF
;
A
#
# COMPACT_ATOMS: atom_id res chain seq x y z
N MET A 1 2.76 4.65 -4.49
CA MET A 1 1.57 4.61 -5.37
C MET A 1 0.80 5.90 -5.13
N PRO A 2 0.94 6.92 -5.99
CA PRO A 2 0.03 8.05 -5.99
C PRO A 2 -1.07 7.79 -7.03
N THR A 3 -2.30 7.71 -6.56
CA THR A 3 -3.53 7.75 -7.35
C THR A 3 -3.72 9.15 -7.92
N ILE A 4 -3.82 9.26 -9.24
CA ILE A 4 -4.20 10.49 -9.93
C ILE A 4 -5.72 10.55 -9.92
N GLU A 5 -6.26 11.51 -9.17
CA GLU A 5 -7.66 11.89 -9.24
C GLU A 5 -7.91 12.54 -10.61
N SER A 6 -8.86 11.95 -11.34
CA SER A 6 -9.33 12.40 -12.64
C SER A 6 -10.07 13.73 -12.52
N GLU A 7 -9.45 14.81 -13.00
CA GLU A 7 -10.11 16.10 -13.25
C GLU A 7 -11.10 15.93 -14.40
N LYS A 8 -12.39 16.12 -14.10
CA LYS A 8 -13.46 16.26 -15.08
C LYS A 8 -13.35 17.65 -15.72
N ASN A 9 -13.07 17.68 -17.03
CA ASN A 9 -13.20 18.89 -17.84
C ASN A 9 -14.63 18.93 -18.37
N GLU A 10 -15.48 19.77 -17.78
CA GLU A 10 -16.80 20.10 -18.32
C GLU A 10 -16.60 21.12 -19.44
N THR A 11 -16.86 20.69 -20.67
CA THR A 11 -16.96 21.58 -21.84
C THR A 11 -18.43 21.52 -22.24
N GLU A 12 -19.22 22.49 -21.79
CA GLU A 12 -20.61 22.62 -22.22
C GLU A 12 -20.63 23.38 -23.55
N GLU A 13 -21.13 22.69 -24.57
CA GLU A 13 -21.33 23.13 -25.94
C GLU A 13 -22.50 24.14 -25.97
N GLU A 14 -22.29 25.32 -26.57
CA GLU A 14 -23.39 26.24 -26.88
C GLU A 14 -24.21 25.69 -28.06
N GLU A 15 -25.27 24.93 -27.77
CA GLU A 15 -26.33 24.64 -28.74
C GLU A 15 -27.22 25.88 -28.93
N MET A 16 -27.12 26.47 -30.12
CA MET A 16 -28.02 27.51 -30.61
C MET A 16 -29.34 26.88 -31.04
N ASP A 17 -30.27 26.73 -30.09
CA ASP A 17 -31.63 26.29 -30.37
C ASP A 17 -32.44 27.43 -31.00
N HIS A 18 -33.11 27.12 -32.11
CA HIS A 18 -33.90 28.06 -32.90
C HIS A 18 -35.34 27.51 -32.96
N GLU A 19 -36.14 27.84 -31.95
CA GLU A 19 -37.58 27.61 -32.01
C GLU A 19 -38.32 28.86 -32.51
N PRO A 20 -39.22 28.73 -33.51
CA PRO A 20 -40.12 29.81 -33.88
C PRO A 20 -41.20 29.94 -32.81
N ALA A 21 -41.23 31.06 -32.11
CA ALA A 21 -42.35 31.40 -31.24
C ALA A 21 -43.60 31.64 -32.10
N GLU A 22 -44.45 30.62 -32.17
CA GLU A 22 -45.84 30.69 -32.62
C GLU A 22 -46.58 31.77 -31.82
N SER A 23 -46.80 32.93 -32.45
CA SER A 23 -47.57 34.04 -31.88
C SER A 23 -49.05 33.87 -32.19
N ASP A 24 -49.73 33.05 -31.40
CA ASP A 24 -51.17 32.85 -31.50
C ASP A 24 -51.86 33.48 -30.27
N LYS A 25 -52.32 34.73 -30.40
CA LYS A 25 -53.46 35.28 -29.64
C LYS A 25 -54.16 36.39 -30.42
N SER A 26 -55.17 35.93 -31.16
CA SER A 26 -56.43 36.60 -31.51
C SER A 26 -56.73 37.89 -30.72
N SER A 27 -56.68 39.02 -31.42
CA SER A 27 -57.29 40.28 -31.01
C SER A 27 -58.79 40.20 -31.27
N ASP A 28 -59.56 40.37 -30.19
CA ASP A 28 -61.02 40.37 -30.13
C ASP A 28 -61.63 41.40 -31.08
N GLU A 29 -62.76 41.01 -31.69
CA GLU A 29 -63.61 41.83 -32.54
C GLU A 29 -64.44 42.78 -31.67
N GLU A 30 -64.53 44.05 -32.05
CA GLU A 30 -65.73 44.90 -31.89
C GLU A 30 -65.46 46.20 -32.69
N SER A 31 -65.80 46.20 -33.98
CA SER A 31 -66.00 47.45 -34.73
C SER A 31 -67.45 47.52 -35.15
N GLU A 32 -68.19 48.24 -34.31
CA GLU A 32 -69.55 48.70 -34.53
C GLU A 32 -69.68 49.31 -35.93
N SER A 33 -70.33 48.57 -36.84
CA SER A 33 -70.67 49.02 -38.19
C SER A 33 -71.73 50.11 -38.11
N GLY A 34 -71.28 51.33 -37.78
CA GLY A 34 -72.03 52.56 -38.00
C GLY A 34 -72.20 52.79 -39.50
N SER A 35 -73.40 52.49 -39.98
CA SER A 35 -73.92 52.92 -41.29
C SER A 35 -73.88 54.46 -41.34
N VAL A 36 -72.85 55.00 -41.98
CA VAL A 36 -72.86 56.36 -42.51
C VAL A 36 -72.96 56.23 -44.03
N ASP A 37 -74.13 56.63 -44.53
CA ASP A 37 -74.33 57.03 -45.92
C ASP A 37 -73.25 58.04 -46.27
N ASP A 38 -72.39 57.68 -47.22
CA ASP A 38 -71.51 58.63 -47.91
C ASP A 38 -71.68 58.38 -49.41
N ASP A 39 -72.80 58.88 -49.92
CA ASP A 39 -73.03 59.19 -51.33
C ASP A 39 -72.13 60.37 -51.77
N GLU A 40 -70.83 60.31 -51.48
CA GLU A 40 -69.80 61.09 -52.14
C GLU A 40 -68.83 60.11 -52.81
N ILE A 41 -69.31 59.57 -53.95
CA ILE A 41 -68.45 59.04 -55.00
C ILE A 41 -67.60 60.22 -55.47
N SER A 42 -66.52 60.47 -54.73
CA SER A 42 -65.40 61.24 -55.21
C SER A 42 -64.90 60.51 -56.44
N ASP A 43 -64.83 61.27 -57.51
CA ASP A 43 -64.16 61.03 -58.79
C ASP A 43 -62.67 60.71 -58.55
N LEU A 44 -62.40 59.62 -57.84
CA LEU A 44 -61.08 59.02 -57.73
C LEU A 44 -60.78 58.51 -59.12
N ASP A 45 -59.85 59.19 -59.76
CA ASP A 45 -59.27 58.80 -61.03
C ASP A 45 -58.90 57.31 -60.93
N GLU A 46 -59.69 56.44 -61.59
CA GLU A 46 -59.49 54.99 -61.59
C GLU A 46 -58.05 54.67 -62.03
N GLU A 47 -57.48 55.55 -62.88
CA GLU A 47 -56.10 55.54 -63.29
C GLU A 47 -55.12 55.76 -62.11
N GLU A 48 -55.44 56.60 -61.11
CA GLU A 48 -54.60 56.81 -59.93
C GLU A 48 -54.58 55.58 -59.01
N CYS A 49 -55.72 54.88 -58.88
CA CYS A 49 -55.80 53.63 -58.12
C CYS A 49 -54.98 52.52 -58.79
N ASP A 50 -55.10 52.40 -60.11
CA ASP A 50 -54.31 51.46 -60.92
C ASP A 50 -52.82 51.83 -60.91
N GLN A 51 -52.46 53.11 -60.89
CA GLN A 51 -51.09 53.58 -60.72
C GLN A 51 -50.50 53.19 -59.36
N ARG A 52 -51.25 53.32 -58.26
CA ARG A 52 -50.76 52.86 -56.94
C ARG A 52 -50.61 51.35 -56.88
N ARG A 53 -51.53 50.60 -57.48
CA ARG A 53 -51.47 49.14 -57.54
C ARG A 53 -50.25 48.66 -58.33
N THR A 54 -50.00 49.27 -59.48
CA THR A 54 -48.82 48.95 -60.31
C THR A 54 -47.52 49.29 -59.59
N HIS A 55 -47.43 50.47 -58.96
CA HIS A 55 -46.26 50.83 -58.13
C HIS A 55 -45.99 49.83 -57.01
N CYS A 56 -47.01 49.39 -56.28
CA CYS A 56 -46.86 48.39 -55.23
C CYS A 56 -46.39 47.03 -55.77
N LEU A 57 -46.90 46.61 -56.93
CA LEU A 57 -46.45 45.38 -57.59
C LEU A 57 -45.00 45.48 -58.07
N ASP A 58 -44.59 46.63 -58.60
CA ASP A 58 -43.21 46.89 -59.01
C ASP A 58 -42.25 46.86 -57.81
N GLU A 59 -42.62 47.48 -56.68
CA GLU A 59 -41.83 47.41 -55.43
C GLU A 59 -41.73 45.97 -54.90
N MET A 60 -42.82 45.19 -54.93
CA MET A 60 -42.77 43.77 -54.56
C MET A 60 -41.88 42.96 -55.50
N ALA A 61 -41.93 43.23 -56.81
CA ALA A 61 -41.09 42.56 -57.79
C ALA A 61 -39.59 42.90 -57.59
N ASP A 62 -39.28 44.15 -57.28
CA ASP A 62 -37.92 44.58 -56.96
C ASP A 62 -37.39 43.96 -55.67
N LEU A 63 -38.24 43.82 -54.64
CA LEU A 63 -37.90 43.12 -53.40
C LEU A 63 -37.65 41.63 -53.67
N GLU A 64 -38.53 40.95 -54.41
CA GLU A 64 -38.37 39.53 -54.74
C GLU A 64 -37.07 39.28 -55.53
N ARG A 65 -36.72 40.20 -56.43
CA ARG A 65 -35.44 40.14 -57.15
C ARG A 65 -34.25 40.26 -56.21
N GLN A 66 -34.27 41.24 -55.29
CA GLN A 66 -33.21 41.41 -54.30
C GLN A 66 -33.07 40.18 -53.38
N PHE A 67 -34.18 39.59 -52.93
CA PHE A 67 -34.15 38.35 -52.15
C PHE A 67 -33.55 37.19 -52.93
N SER A 68 -33.89 37.07 -54.22
CA SER A 68 -33.33 36.04 -55.10
C SER A 68 -31.82 36.22 -55.29
N ASP A 69 -31.37 37.45 -55.54
CA ASP A 69 -29.95 37.80 -55.72
C ASP A 69 -29.14 37.49 -54.44
N ILE A 70 -29.66 37.90 -53.27
CA ILE A 70 -29.03 37.65 -51.96
C ILE A 70 -28.97 36.15 -51.68
N LYS A 71 -30.05 35.41 -51.96
CA LYS A 71 -30.10 33.95 -51.78
C LYS A 71 -29.05 33.26 -52.66
N GLU A 72 -28.93 33.64 -53.93
CA GLU A 72 -27.92 33.07 -54.82
C GLU A 72 -26.49 33.38 -54.35
N GLN A 73 -26.26 34.61 -53.88
CA GLN A 73 -24.97 35.01 -53.34
C GLN A 73 -24.58 34.22 -52.08
N LEU A 74 -25.54 33.99 -51.17
CA LEU A 74 -25.33 33.17 -49.98
C LEU A 74 -24.95 31.72 -50.34
N TYR A 75 -25.63 31.12 -51.32
CA TYR A 75 -25.29 29.78 -51.78
C TYR A 75 -23.91 29.70 -52.44
N LYS A 76 -23.56 30.69 -53.29
CA LYS A 76 -22.22 30.77 -53.90
C LYS A 76 -21.12 30.91 -52.86
N GLU A 77 -21.33 31.77 -51.86
CA GLU A 77 -20.37 31.94 -50.77
C GLU A 77 -20.24 30.64 -49.95
N ARG A 78 -21.36 30.00 -49.61
CA ARG A 78 -21.34 28.75 -48.86
C ARG A 78 -20.62 27.63 -49.62
N MET A 79 -20.85 27.53 -50.93
CA MET A 79 -20.15 26.56 -51.78
C MET A 79 -18.64 26.84 -51.79
N SER A 80 -18.25 28.10 -51.96
CA SER A 80 -16.84 28.52 -51.95
C SER A 80 -16.14 28.18 -50.63
N GLN A 81 -16.80 28.41 -49.48
CA GLN A 81 -16.27 28.02 -48.16
C GLN A 81 -16.03 26.51 -48.06
N ILE A 82 -16.97 25.70 -48.56
CA ILE A 82 -16.86 24.24 -48.55
C ILE A 82 -15.74 23.77 -49.48
N GLU A 83 -15.66 24.33 -50.68
CA GLU A 83 -14.60 24.02 -51.65
C GLU A 83 -13.22 24.36 -51.09
N GLN A 84 -13.09 25.51 -50.42
CA GLN A 84 -11.85 25.91 -49.76
C GLN A 84 -11.45 24.93 -48.65
N LYS A 85 -12.39 24.56 -47.76
CA LYS A 85 -12.13 23.54 -46.73
C LYS A 85 -11.73 22.19 -47.35
N LEU A 86 -12.36 21.79 -48.47
CA LEU A 86 -12.01 20.56 -49.19
C LEU A 86 -10.61 20.62 -49.79
N ILE A 87 -10.20 21.76 -50.35
CA ILE A 87 -8.84 21.98 -50.87
C ILE A 87 -7.82 21.88 -49.73
N GLU A 88 -8.08 22.52 -48.59
CA GLU A 88 -7.20 22.47 -47.41
C GLU A 88 -7.07 21.04 -46.87
N MET A 89 -8.16 20.29 -46.81
CA MET A 89 -8.17 18.89 -46.40
C MET A 89 -7.37 18.02 -47.38
N LYS A 90 -7.59 18.15 -48.69
CA LYS A 90 -6.85 17.41 -49.72
C LYS A 90 -5.36 17.77 -49.75
N ALA A 91 -5.03 19.02 -49.43
CA ALA A 91 -3.65 19.48 -49.30
C ALA A 91 -3.00 19.07 -47.97
N GLY A 92 -3.75 18.45 -47.04
CA GLY A 92 -3.26 18.06 -45.72
C GLY A 92 -2.94 19.25 -44.82
N LYS A 93 -3.56 20.41 -45.06
CA LYS A 93 -3.36 21.66 -44.31
C LYS A 93 -4.49 22.00 -43.35
N ALA A 94 -5.53 21.15 -43.29
CA ALA A 94 -6.67 21.34 -42.42
C ALA A 94 -6.25 21.28 -40.94
N ILE A 95 -6.23 22.45 -40.30
CA ILE A 95 -5.74 22.65 -38.93
C ILE A 95 -6.55 21.85 -37.91
N GLU A 96 -7.86 21.71 -38.15
CA GLU A 96 -8.80 20.92 -37.34
C GLU A 96 -8.31 19.47 -37.12
N TYR A 97 -7.54 18.90 -38.07
CA TYR A 97 -6.95 17.56 -37.94
C TYR A 97 -5.46 17.58 -37.57
N LEU A 98 -4.72 18.62 -37.99
CA LEU A 98 -3.29 18.72 -37.71
C LEU A 98 -2.99 18.94 -36.22
N ASN A 99 -3.80 19.73 -35.52
CA ASN A 99 -3.60 20.00 -34.10
C ASN A 99 -3.75 18.71 -33.25
N PRO A 100 -4.86 17.95 -33.34
CA PRO A 100 -4.98 16.67 -32.65
C PRO A 100 -3.88 15.66 -33.04
N LEU A 101 -3.44 15.67 -34.30
CA LEU A 101 -2.35 14.82 -34.75
C LEU A 101 -1.02 15.18 -34.08
N ALA A 102 -0.70 16.47 -33.98
CA ALA A 102 0.51 16.94 -33.32
C ALA A 102 0.51 16.59 -31.82
N GLU A 103 -0.63 16.78 -31.15
CA GLU A 103 -0.82 16.37 -29.75
C GLU A 103 -0.65 14.86 -29.56
N LEU A 104 -1.22 14.06 -30.45
CA LEU A 104 -1.08 12.60 -30.40
C LEU A 104 0.37 12.15 -30.61
N GLN A 105 1.08 12.79 -31.55
CA GLN A 105 2.50 12.54 -31.80
C GLN A 105 3.36 12.90 -30.58
N GLU A 106 3.06 14.01 -29.92
CA GLU A 106 3.74 14.42 -28.71
C GLU A 106 3.47 13.46 -27.55
N ASN A 107 2.22 13.05 -27.35
CA ASN A 107 1.85 12.04 -26.35
C ASN A 107 2.55 10.71 -26.61
N MET A 108 2.64 10.28 -27.86
CA MET A 108 3.39 9.08 -28.24
C MET A 108 4.87 9.20 -27.86
N ARG A 109 5.49 10.36 -28.14
CA ARG A 109 6.89 10.64 -27.79
C ARG A 109 7.11 10.55 -26.28
N ILE A 110 6.26 11.23 -25.50
CA ILE A 110 6.32 11.20 -24.02
C ILE A 110 6.16 9.78 -23.51
N ASN A 111 5.20 9.01 -24.03
CA ASN A 111 4.96 7.63 -23.60
C ASN A 111 6.18 6.73 -23.86
N ILE A 112 6.85 6.89 -24.99
CA ILE A 112 8.08 6.14 -25.31
C ILE A 112 9.20 6.52 -24.34
N GLU A 113 9.37 7.80 -24.06
CA GLU A 113 10.39 8.30 -23.12
C GLU A 113 10.15 7.77 -21.70
N VAL A 114 8.92 7.90 -21.20
CA VAL A 114 8.52 7.38 -19.88
C VAL A 114 8.72 5.87 -19.80
N ALA A 115 8.33 5.11 -20.83
CA ALA A 115 8.56 3.67 -20.87
C ALA A 115 10.07 3.33 -20.84
N GLY A 116 10.91 4.12 -21.51
CA GLY A 116 12.36 4.00 -21.47
C GLY A 116 12.93 4.21 -20.07
N ILE A 117 12.52 5.29 -19.40
CA ILE A 117 12.93 5.60 -18.02
C ILE A 117 12.48 4.50 -17.06
N LEU A 118 11.23 4.03 -17.19
CA LEU A 118 10.69 2.97 -16.35
C LEU A 118 11.49 1.68 -16.50
N ARG A 119 11.81 1.29 -17.74
CA ARG A 119 12.64 0.11 -18.01
C ARG A 119 14.01 0.21 -17.34
N GLU A 120 14.67 1.36 -17.49
CA GLU A 120 15.98 1.60 -16.88
C GLU A 120 15.90 1.52 -15.35
N TYR A 121 14.89 2.15 -14.74
CA TYR A 121 14.66 2.08 -13.31
C TYR A 121 14.42 0.65 -12.82
N MET A 122 13.64 -0.16 -13.56
CA MET A 122 13.41 -1.56 -13.21
C MET A 122 14.69 -2.38 -13.24
N ILE A 123 15.53 -2.18 -14.27
CA ILE A 123 16.83 -2.86 -14.38
C ILE A 123 17.71 -2.51 -13.19
N GLN A 124 17.83 -1.21 -12.86
CA GLN A 124 18.59 -0.77 -11.69
C GLN A 124 18.03 -1.31 -10.38
N ASN A 125 16.70 -1.40 -10.25
CA ASN A 125 16.08 -1.98 -9.05
C ASN A 125 16.43 -3.46 -8.88
N ILE A 126 16.38 -4.23 -9.97
CA ILE A 126 16.75 -5.65 -9.95
C ILE A 126 18.23 -5.80 -9.59
N GLN A 127 19.11 -5.01 -10.21
CA GLN A 127 20.55 -5.02 -9.89
C GLN A 127 20.80 -4.75 -8.41
N ARG A 128 20.18 -3.71 -7.84
CA ARG A 128 20.33 -3.38 -6.42
C ARG A 128 19.81 -4.47 -5.51
N LYS A 129 18.71 -5.15 -5.88
CA LYS A 129 18.19 -6.30 -5.11
C LYS A 129 19.19 -7.44 -5.09
N VAL A 130 19.73 -7.80 -6.25
CA VAL A 130 20.75 -8.86 -6.37
C VAL A 130 21.98 -8.50 -5.55
N GLU A 131 22.49 -7.28 -5.69
CA GLU A 131 23.65 -6.81 -4.91
C GLU A 131 23.38 -6.85 -3.39
N SER A 132 22.20 -6.40 -2.94
CA SER A 132 21.84 -6.45 -1.53
C SER A 132 21.73 -7.87 -0.98
N GLU A 133 21.23 -8.81 -1.80
CA GLU A 133 21.09 -10.22 -1.44
C GLU A 133 22.46 -10.90 -1.36
N GLU A 134 23.37 -10.59 -2.28
CA GLU A 134 24.76 -11.08 -2.27
C GLU A 134 25.50 -10.61 -1.01
N ILE A 135 25.38 -9.32 -0.68
CA ILE A 135 25.98 -8.74 0.53
C ILE A 135 25.38 -9.39 1.78
N GLY A 136 24.05 -9.49 1.85
CA GLY A 136 23.35 -10.11 2.97
C GLY A 136 23.73 -11.57 3.17
N SER A 137 23.77 -12.35 2.09
CA SER A 137 24.17 -13.76 2.10
C SER A 137 25.61 -13.94 2.57
N LYS A 138 26.52 -13.12 2.08
CA LYS A 138 27.94 -13.16 2.47
C LYS A 138 28.10 -12.83 3.95
N GLN A 139 27.47 -11.76 4.42
CA GLN A 139 27.52 -11.36 5.83
C GLN A 139 26.91 -12.43 6.74
N ASN A 140 25.77 -13.03 6.34
CA ASN A 140 25.14 -14.10 7.10
C ASN A 140 26.09 -15.31 7.22
N MET A 141 26.69 -15.76 6.11
CA MET A 141 27.67 -16.84 6.10
C MET A 141 28.87 -16.54 7.01
N GLU A 142 29.43 -15.33 6.94
CA GLU A 142 30.54 -14.92 7.79
C GLU A 142 30.16 -14.92 9.28
N SER A 143 28.95 -14.45 9.60
CA SER A 143 28.43 -14.46 10.97
C SER A 143 28.17 -15.87 11.49
N GLU A 144 27.53 -16.73 10.71
CA GLU A 144 27.27 -18.13 11.08
C GLU A 144 28.57 -18.89 11.31
N LYS A 145 29.57 -18.67 10.44
CA LYS A 145 30.91 -19.23 10.62
C LYS A 145 31.52 -18.79 11.95
N ALA A 146 31.47 -17.50 12.28
CA ALA A 146 31.99 -16.98 13.55
C ALA A 146 31.26 -17.59 14.76
N LEU A 147 29.93 -17.63 14.73
CA LEU A 147 29.12 -18.24 15.78
C LEU A 147 29.44 -19.74 15.97
N LEU A 148 29.67 -20.47 14.87
CA LEU A 148 30.06 -21.88 14.94
C LEU A 148 31.43 -22.05 15.60
N TYR A 149 32.40 -21.20 15.26
CA TYR A 149 33.71 -21.22 15.93
C TYR A 149 33.59 -20.94 17.43
N ASP A 150 32.79 -19.95 17.82
CA ASP A 150 32.58 -19.62 19.23
C ASP A 150 31.86 -20.76 19.97
N SER A 151 30.87 -21.40 19.34
CA SER A 151 30.19 -22.57 19.89
C SER A 151 31.14 -23.74 20.10
N ILE A 152 31.95 -24.10 19.10
CA ILE A 152 32.92 -25.20 19.21
C ILE A 152 33.95 -24.87 20.30
N LYS A 153 34.41 -23.62 20.37
CA LYS A 153 35.35 -23.18 21.39
C LYS A 153 34.74 -23.32 22.79
N ALA A 154 33.51 -22.87 22.98
CA ALA A 154 32.80 -23.01 24.25
C ALA A 154 32.61 -24.49 24.64
N ASP A 155 32.25 -25.36 23.70
CA ASP A 155 32.12 -26.81 23.95
C ASP A 155 33.44 -27.45 24.38
N LEU A 156 34.56 -27.03 23.77
CA LEU A 156 35.89 -27.50 24.14
C LEU A 156 36.32 -27.00 25.51
N GLU A 157 36.08 -25.72 25.82
CA GLU A 157 36.34 -25.13 27.13
C GLU A 157 35.53 -25.81 28.24
N ASP A 158 34.26 -26.10 27.99
CA ASP A 158 33.40 -26.87 28.88
C ASP A 158 33.89 -28.30 29.09
N LYS A 159 34.34 -28.95 28.02
CA LYS A 159 34.91 -30.31 28.11
C LYS A 159 36.20 -30.32 28.91
N ILE A 160 37.07 -29.33 28.72
CA ILE A 160 38.30 -29.15 29.51
C ILE A 160 37.92 -28.98 30.99
N ARG A 161 36.99 -28.08 31.31
CA ARG A 161 36.54 -27.82 32.68
C ARG A 161 36.02 -29.08 33.37
N ARG A 162 35.15 -29.85 32.70
CA ARG A 162 34.63 -31.12 33.23
C ARG A 162 35.74 -32.15 33.48
N LEU A 163 36.72 -32.26 32.59
CA LEU A 163 37.87 -33.15 32.79
C LEU A 163 38.75 -32.71 33.96
N GLU A 164 38.90 -31.42 34.18
CA GLU A 164 39.63 -30.87 35.34
C GLU A 164 38.89 -31.12 36.65
N GLU A 165 37.56 -30.95 36.66
CA GLU A 165 36.68 -31.29 37.78
C GLU A 165 36.74 -32.79 38.09
N ASP A 166 36.65 -33.66 37.08
CA ASP A 166 36.76 -35.11 37.24
C ASP A 166 38.13 -35.53 37.79
N ARG A 167 39.22 -34.92 37.31
CA ARG A 167 40.57 -35.13 37.86
C ARG A 167 40.61 -34.76 39.35
N HIS A 168 40.12 -33.56 39.70
CA HIS A 168 40.09 -33.10 41.08
C HIS A 168 39.21 -33.97 41.98
N ASN A 169 38.08 -34.46 41.47
CA ASN A 169 37.18 -35.37 42.18
C ASN A 169 37.85 -36.73 42.46
N ILE A 170 38.65 -37.26 41.52
CA ILE A 170 39.43 -38.48 41.73
C ILE A 170 40.48 -38.26 42.81
N ASP A 171 41.21 -37.14 42.78
CA ASP A 171 42.22 -36.81 43.78
C ASP A 171 41.60 -36.71 45.18
N ILE A 172 40.49 -35.97 45.34
CA ILE A 172 39.75 -35.88 46.60
C ILE A 172 39.24 -37.25 47.07
N SER A 173 38.68 -38.05 46.16
CA SER A 173 38.18 -39.38 46.50
C SER A 173 39.33 -40.28 46.98
N SER A 174 40.47 -40.27 46.28
CA SER A 174 41.68 -40.99 46.65
C SER A 174 42.17 -40.58 48.04
N ASP A 175 42.23 -39.27 48.33
CA ASP A 175 42.64 -38.75 49.63
C ASP A 175 41.68 -39.16 50.76
N LEU A 176 40.36 -39.11 50.53
CA LEU A 176 39.35 -39.57 51.50
C LEU A 176 39.39 -41.08 51.74
N TRP A 177 39.66 -41.87 50.70
CA TRP A 177 39.89 -43.32 50.84
C TRP A 177 41.17 -43.59 51.64
N HIS A 178 42.27 -42.88 51.35
CA HIS A 178 43.50 -42.97 52.13
C HIS A 178 43.29 -42.56 53.61
N GLU A 179 42.55 -41.48 53.88
CA GLU A 179 42.16 -41.04 55.22
C GLU A 179 41.31 -42.10 55.95
N SER A 180 40.36 -42.76 55.27
CA SER A 180 39.57 -43.87 55.82
C SER A 180 40.42 -45.09 56.20
N HIS A 181 41.49 -45.36 55.43
CA HIS A 181 42.43 -46.43 55.72
C HIS A 181 43.42 -46.09 56.85
N ILE A 182 43.82 -44.83 56.99
CA ILE A 182 44.70 -44.34 58.07
C ILE A 182 43.93 -44.23 59.39
N SER A 183 42.70 -43.73 59.37
CA SER A 183 41.83 -43.62 60.56
C SER A 183 41.42 -44.97 61.15
N LYS A 184 41.37 -46.04 60.33
CA LYS A 184 41.18 -47.43 60.83
C LYS A 184 42.42 -48.01 61.50
N LYS A 185 43.63 -47.55 61.18
CA LYS A 185 44.88 -47.99 61.86
C LYS A 185 45.17 -47.22 63.15
N ASN A 186 44.65 -46.00 63.29
CA ASN A 186 44.88 -45.16 64.47
C ASN A 186 43.82 -45.25 65.58
N LYS A 187 42.80 -46.10 65.44
CA LYS A 187 41.79 -46.30 66.51
C LYS A 187 42.26 -47.26 67.63
N LYS A 188 43.55 -47.18 67.99
CA LYS A 188 44.12 -47.92 69.12
C LYS A 188 45.36 -47.21 69.68
N LYS A 189 45.20 -45.97 70.13
CA LYS A 189 45.98 -45.36 71.24
C LYS A 189 45.55 -43.93 71.51
N ASN A 190 45.38 -43.64 72.80
CA ASN A 190 45.36 -42.34 73.45
C ASN A 190 44.21 -41.37 73.12
N ASP A 191 43.16 -41.56 73.89
CA ASP A 191 42.63 -40.54 74.80
C ASP A 191 43.72 -39.59 75.33
N SER A 192 43.81 -38.37 74.78
CA SER A 192 44.35 -37.18 75.44
C SER A 192 44.00 -35.96 74.59
N PHE A 193 43.38 -34.96 75.21
CA PHE A 193 42.98 -33.66 74.65
C PHE A 193 41.64 -33.60 73.90
N SER A 194 40.57 -34.04 74.56
CA SER A 194 39.26 -33.39 74.38
C SER A 194 39.15 -32.28 75.42
N THR A 195 39.09 -31.04 74.96
CA THR A 195 38.87 -29.85 75.79
C THR A 195 37.59 -30.02 76.60
N ASP A 196 37.73 -29.91 77.92
CA ASP A 196 36.66 -29.89 78.89
C ASP A 196 35.65 -28.77 78.58
N ARG A 197 34.59 -29.13 77.85
CA ARG A 197 33.29 -28.47 77.95
C ARG A 197 32.28 -29.50 78.41
N ARG A 198 32.45 -29.99 79.63
CA ARG A 198 31.37 -30.59 80.42
C ARG A 198 30.27 -29.54 80.67
N LYS A 199 29.41 -29.32 79.67
CA LYS A 199 28.05 -28.86 79.94
C LYS A 199 27.31 -30.08 80.47
N LYS A 200 26.95 -30.02 81.75
CA LYS A 200 26.02 -30.95 82.40
C LYS A 200 24.82 -31.15 81.45
N PRO A 201 24.32 -32.39 81.25
CA PRO A 201 23.09 -32.58 80.49
C PRO A 201 22.00 -31.78 81.21
N VAL A 202 21.55 -30.70 80.58
CA VAL A 202 20.38 -29.97 81.05
C VAL A 202 19.21 -30.91 80.80
N THR A 203 18.71 -31.52 81.86
CA THR A 203 17.45 -32.24 81.82
C THR A 203 16.36 -31.22 81.54
N ILE A 204 16.04 -31.04 80.25
CA ILE A 204 14.89 -30.27 79.81
C ILE A 204 13.68 -31.16 80.03
N THR A 205 13.03 -31.00 81.18
CA THR A 205 11.70 -31.56 81.42
C THR A 205 10.70 -30.65 80.71
N GLY A 206 10.43 -30.93 79.43
CA GLY A 206 9.47 -30.22 78.59
C GLY A 206 9.67 -30.52 77.11
N PRO A 207 8.67 -30.33 76.23
CA PRO A 207 8.78 -30.67 74.81
C PRO A 207 9.88 -29.81 74.16
N TYR A 208 10.94 -30.45 73.68
CA TYR A 208 12.09 -29.81 73.03
C TYR A 208 12.02 -30.03 71.51
N ILE A 209 12.21 -28.95 70.75
CA ILE A 209 12.34 -28.99 69.29
C ILE A 209 13.83 -29.14 68.95
N VAL A 210 14.18 -30.27 68.34
CA VAL A 210 15.53 -30.56 67.85
C VAL A 210 15.70 -29.93 66.47
N TYR A 211 16.55 -28.91 66.35
CA TYR A 211 16.76 -28.18 65.09
C TYR A 211 17.75 -28.85 64.12
N LEU A 212 18.50 -29.86 64.58
CA LEU A 212 19.49 -30.58 63.79
C LEU A 212 19.20 -32.07 63.85
N LEU A 213 18.94 -32.66 62.68
CA LEU A 213 18.80 -34.11 62.53
C LEU A 213 20.13 -34.80 62.86
N ARG A 214 20.06 -36.05 63.35
CA ARG A 214 21.27 -36.83 63.58
C ARG A 214 21.83 -37.28 62.24
N ASP A 215 23.14 -37.47 62.16
CA ASP A 215 23.81 -37.90 60.92
C ASP A 215 23.20 -39.18 60.32
N VAL A 216 22.68 -40.08 61.16
CA VAL A 216 22.01 -41.31 60.70
C VAL A 216 20.74 -40.99 59.90
N ASP A 217 19.91 -40.06 60.39
CA ASP A 217 18.64 -39.69 59.76
C ASP A 217 18.91 -38.94 58.43
N ILE A 218 19.94 -38.08 58.41
CA ILE A 218 20.39 -37.37 57.19
C ILE A 218 20.88 -38.35 56.12
N ILE A 219 21.65 -39.36 56.52
CA ILE A 219 22.17 -40.38 55.60
C ILE A 219 21.03 -41.25 55.05
N GLU A 220 20.07 -41.62 55.90
CA GLU A 220 18.89 -42.38 55.49
C GLU A 220 18.09 -41.61 54.42
N ASP A 221 17.72 -40.36 54.69
CA ASP A 221 17.02 -39.48 53.73
C ASP A 221 17.79 -39.31 52.42
N TRP A 222 19.12 -39.11 52.50
CA TRP A 222 19.98 -39.01 51.33
C TRP A 222 19.94 -40.29 50.47
N THR A 223 19.92 -41.47 51.10
CA THR A 223 19.82 -42.72 50.36
C THR A 223 18.45 -42.91 49.73
N GLU A 224 17.37 -42.46 50.37
CA GLU A 224 16.02 -42.49 49.80
C GLU A 224 15.89 -41.57 48.58
N ILE A 225 16.39 -40.34 48.69
CA ILE A 225 16.43 -39.37 47.57
C ILE A 225 17.19 -39.97 46.37
N LYS A 226 18.35 -40.59 46.62
CA LYS A 226 19.16 -41.22 45.56
C LYS A 226 18.45 -42.42 44.91
N LYS A 227 17.69 -43.21 45.68
CA LYS A 227 16.85 -44.30 45.15
C LYS A 227 15.70 -43.76 44.30
N ALA A 228 15.03 -42.70 44.75
CA ALA A 228 13.92 -42.07 44.03
C ALA A 228 14.37 -41.45 42.69
N LEU A 229 15.52 -40.77 42.67
CA LEU A 229 16.11 -40.22 41.45
C LEU A 229 16.41 -41.30 40.40
N LYS A 230 16.99 -42.43 40.83
CA LYS A 230 17.24 -43.58 39.95
C LYS A 230 15.94 -44.20 39.41
N HIS A 231 14.91 -44.30 40.24
CA HIS A 231 13.59 -44.78 39.79
C HIS A 231 12.92 -43.81 38.81
N SER A 232 13.09 -42.49 39.00
CA SER A 232 12.58 -41.47 38.09
C SER A 232 13.29 -41.51 36.73
N GLN A 233 14.62 -41.71 36.72
CA GLN A 233 15.38 -41.89 35.48
C GLN A 233 14.98 -43.15 34.72
N LYS A 234 14.76 -44.29 35.41
CA LYS A 234 14.26 -45.51 34.77
C LYS A 234 12.88 -45.33 34.14
N ARG A 235 11.95 -44.67 34.83
CA ARG A 235 10.61 -44.36 34.28
C ARG A 235 10.65 -43.40 33.09
N LYS A 236 11.58 -42.44 33.07
CA LYS A 236 11.80 -41.59 31.88
C LYS A 236 12.28 -42.39 30.67
N LEU A 237 13.18 -43.35 30.88
CA LEU A 237 13.68 -44.23 29.81
C LEU A 237 12.63 -45.22 29.30
N GLU A 238 11.68 -45.64 30.14
CA GLU A 238 10.56 -46.53 29.75
C GLU A 238 9.43 -45.80 29.00
N CYS A 239 9.37 -44.45 29.07
CA CYS A 239 8.40 -43.63 28.31
C CYS A 239 8.93 -43.13 26.96
N GLU A 240 10.20 -43.37 26.62
CA GLU A 240 10.81 -42.99 25.33
C GLU A 240 10.82 -44.13 24.28
N PHE A 241 9.97 -45.15 24.46
CA PHE A 241 9.71 -46.20 23.45
C PHE A 241 8.22 -46.36 23.17
#